data_AF-A0A7W1SN86-F1
#
_entry.id   AF-A0A7W1SN86-F1
#
_cell.length_a   1.000
_cell.length_b   1.000
_cell.length_c   1.000
_cell.angle_alpha   90.00
_cell.angle_beta   90.00
_cell.angle_gamma   90.00
#
_symmetry.space_group_name_H-M   'P 1'
#
loop_
_entity.id
_entity.type
_entity.pdbx_description
1 polymer ?
#
loop_
_entity_poly.entity_id
_entity_poly.type
_entity_poly.pdbx_seq_one_letter_code
_entity_poly.pdbx_strand_id
1 'polypeptide(L)'
;GGTVHGLRRSRPAITLVTFAEEENRTVGLALAAELRRQGFAPAVVRLWPGSGSASYDSAATALARRPVALFVTADKPTAWRGNIGLPERMSALIGASARARSTILVSLGNPYLISRLPEVGSYLIGWRSNPVTEEAVARALAGAAPITGRLPISIPPLYPRGWGVQRRSPA
;
A
#
# COMPACT_ATOMS: atom_id res chain seq x y z
N GLY A 1 18.04 0.14 5.84
CA GLY A 1 17.60 1.21 4.92
C GLY A 1 16.67 0.59 3.89
N GLY A 2 15.38 0.91 3.95
CA GLY A 2 14.36 0.32 3.06
C GLY A 2 13.97 1.24 1.89
N THR A 3 13.18 0.71 0.94
CA THR A 3 12.68 1.41 -0.26
C THR A 3 12.13 2.81 0.03
N VAL A 4 11.41 2.98 1.15
CA VAL A 4 10.82 4.26 1.59
C VAL A 4 11.85 5.37 1.84
N HIS A 5 13.10 5.03 2.18
CA HIS A 5 14.18 6.01 2.33
C HIS A 5 14.77 6.47 0.98
N GLY A 6 14.63 5.68 -0.08
CA GLY A 6 15.19 5.97 -1.41
C GLY A 6 14.28 6.79 -2.31
N LEU A 7 12.95 6.73 -2.11
CA LEU A 7 11.95 7.34 -3.00
C LEU A 7 12.18 8.84 -3.27
N ARG A 8 12.61 9.60 -2.25
CA ARG A 8 12.83 11.06 -2.39
C ARG A 8 14.01 11.40 -3.30
N ARG A 9 15.09 10.61 -3.29
CA ARG A 9 16.34 10.94 -4.01
C ARG A 9 16.25 10.63 -5.50
N SER A 10 15.58 9.54 -5.87
CA SER A 10 15.52 9.08 -7.26
C SER A 10 14.18 9.32 -7.96
N ARG A 11 13.12 9.71 -7.22
CA ARG A 11 11.74 9.88 -7.73
C ARG A 11 11.36 8.78 -8.74
N PRO A 12 11.46 7.50 -8.35
CA PRO A 12 11.33 6.41 -9.30
C PRO A 12 9.91 6.37 -9.89
N ALA A 13 9.79 5.75 -11.06
CA ALA A 13 8.48 5.42 -11.61
C ALA A 13 7.77 4.42 -10.69
N ILE A 14 6.55 4.76 -10.27
CA ILE A 14 5.71 3.96 -9.36
C ILE A 14 4.51 3.38 -10.11
N THR A 15 4.22 2.10 -9.94
CA THR A 15 2.90 1.55 -10.27
C THR A 15 2.09 1.51 -8.98
N LEU A 16 1.01 2.30 -8.93
CA LEU A 16 0.05 2.33 -7.83
C LEU A 16 -1.08 1.36 -8.16
N VAL A 17 -1.15 0.24 -7.45
CA VAL A 17 -2.25 -0.71 -7.54
C VAL A 17 -3.17 -0.50 -6.34
N THR A 18 -4.44 -0.19 -6.61
CA THR A 18 -5.47 -0.03 -5.57
C THR A 18 -6.38 -1.24 -5.56
N PHE A 19 -6.74 -1.69 -4.36
CA PHE A 19 -7.74 -2.74 -4.16
C PHE A 19 -8.77 -2.30 -3.12
N ALA A 20 -10.02 -2.19 -3.55
CA ALA A 20 -11.16 -1.82 -2.72
C ALA A 20 -12.44 -2.44 -3.27
N GLU A 21 -13.50 -2.44 -2.47
CA GLU A 21 -14.85 -2.79 -2.94
C GLU A 21 -15.27 -1.88 -4.11
N GLU A 22 -16.08 -2.39 -5.02
CA GLU A 22 -16.44 -1.68 -6.26
C GLU A 22 -17.16 -0.35 -5.99
N GLU A 23 -17.90 -0.27 -4.90
CA GLU A 23 -18.59 0.95 -4.47
C GLU A 23 -17.61 2.02 -3.96
N ASN A 24 -16.41 1.61 -3.55
CA ASN A 24 -15.37 2.50 -3.04
C ASN A 24 -14.39 2.93 -4.14
N ARG A 25 -14.93 3.58 -5.19
CA ARG A 25 -14.19 4.02 -6.39
C ARG A 25 -13.18 5.14 -6.13
N THR A 26 -13.18 5.73 -4.94
CA THR A 26 -12.35 6.88 -4.59
C THR A 26 -11.00 6.49 -4.00
N VAL A 27 -10.80 5.21 -3.63
CA VAL A 27 -9.55 4.75 -3.02
C VAL A 27 -8.36 5.03 -3.93
N GLY A 28 -7.35 5.67 -3.33
CA GLY A 28 -6.11 6.04 -3.97
C GLY A 28 -6.19 7.28 -4.87
N LEU A 29 -7.35 7.93 -5.01
CA LEU A 29 -7.45 9.19 -5.77
C LEU A 29 -6.65 10.30 -5.10
N ALA A 30 -6.91 10.54 -3.80
CA ALA A 30 -6.23 11.59 -3.05
C ALA A 30 -4.74 11.25 -2.90
N LEU A 31 -4.43 9.97 -2.70
CA LEU A 31 -3.05 9.48 -2.65
C LEU A 31 -2.31 9.74 -3.97
N ALA A 32 -2.92 9.39 -5.11
CA ALA A 32 -2.29 9.59 -6.42
C ALA A 32 -2.15 11.08 -6.76
N ALA A 33 -3.14 11.90 -6.42
CA ALA A 33 -3.07 13.35 -6.59
C ALA A 33 -1.93 13.94 -5.75
N GLU A 34 -1.83 13.57 -4.48
CA GLU A 34 -0.77 14.04 -3.60
C GLU A 34 0.61 13.58 -4.05
N LEU A 35 0.77 12.31 -4.47
CA LEU A 35 2.04 11.84 -5.05
C LEU A 35 2.44 12.68 -6.28
N ARG A 36 1.48 13.09 -7.12
CA ARG A 36 1.75 14.01 -8.23
C ARG A 36 2.18 15.39 -7.76
N ARG A 37 1.54 15.96 -6.73
CA ARG A 37 2.00 17.23 -6.12
C ARG A 37 3.41 17.14 -5.55
N GLN A 38 3.81 15.97 -5.07
CA GLN A 38 5.17 15.69 -4.58
C GLN A 38 6.19 15.39 -5.70
N GLY A 39 5.78 15.48 -6.97
CA GLY A 39 6.66 15.31 -8.14
C GLY A 39 6.82 13.88 -8.64
N PHE A 40 5.98 12.94 -8.19
CA PHE A 40 5.92 11.58 -8.73
C PHE A 40 4.90 11.47 -9.86
N ALA A 41 5.07 10.50 -10.77
CA ALA A 41 4.10 10.22 -11.84
C ALA A 41 3.58 8.79 -11.75
N PRO A 42 2.70 8.45 -10.78
CA PRO A 42 2.23 7.08 -10.59
C PRO A 42 1.36 6.60 -11.76
N ALA A 43 1.65 5.42 -12.29
CA ALA A 43 0.74 4.69 -13.17
C ALA A 43 -0.28 3.96 -12.29
N VAL A 44 -1.56 4.32 -12.40
CA VAL A 44 -2.61 3.82 -11.49
C VAL A 44 -3.31 2.63 -12.14
N VAL A 45 -3.40 1.53 -11.39
CA VAL A 45 -4.19 0.35 -11.73
C VAL A 45 -5.20 0.12 -10.61
N ARG A 46 -6.45 -0.17 -10.97
CA ARG A 46 -7.53 -0.42 -10.02
C ARG A 46 -8.00 -1.86 -10.15
N LEU A 47 -8.07 -2.53 -9.01
CA LEU A 47 -8.62 -3.86 -8.87
C LEU A 47 -9.70 -3.85 -7.78
N TRP A 48 -10.63 -4.76 -7.89
CA TRP A 48 -11.73 -4.98 -6.93
C TRP A 48 -12.08 -6.48 -6.94
N PRO A 49 -12.95 -6.98 -6.04
CA PRO A 49 -13.27 -8.41 -5.98
C PRO A 49 -13.78 -8.99 -7.31
N GLY A 50 -14.47 -8.18 -8.13
CA GLY A 50 -14.96 -8.58 -9.44
C GLY A 50 -13.93 -8.55 -10.58
N SER A 51 -12.69 -8.11 -10.34
CA SER A 51 -11.65 -8.07 -11.38
C SER A 51 -11.28 -9.49 -11.86
N GLY A 52 -11.40 -9.74 -13.16
CA GLY A 52 -11.03 -11.01 -13.80
C GLY A 52 -9.53 -11.13 -14.13
N SER A 53 -9.12 -12.28 -14.69
CA SER A 53 -7.71 -12.57 -15.01
C SER A 53 -7.03 -11.48 -15.84
N ALA A 54 -7.70 -10.98 -16.89
CA ALA A 54 -7.15 -9.94 -17.76
C ALA A 54 -6.78 -8.63 -17.01
N SER A 55 -7.53 -8.28 -15.97
CA SER A 55 -7.23 -7.11 -15.12
C SER A 55 -5.97 -7.34 -14.28
N TYR A 56 -5.80 -8.55 -13.75
CA TYR A 56 -4.58 -8.95 -13.02
C TYR A 56 -3.36 -9.04 -13.95
N ASP A 57 -3.51 -9.56 -15.16
CA ASP A 57 -2.45 -9.63 -16.16
C ASP A 57 -1.99 -8.22 -16.59
N SER A 58 -2.95 -7.31 -16.76
CA SER A 58 -2.69 -5.90 -17.02
C SER A 58 -1.95 -5.23 -15.85
N ALA A 59 -2.35 -5.54 -14.61
CA ALA A 59 -1.67 -5.05 -13.41
C ALA A 59 -0.23 -5.57 -13.33
N ALA A 60 -0.02 -6.87 -13.55
CA ALA A 60 1.31 -7.50 -13.57
C ALA A 60 2.21 -6.88 -14.64
N THR A 61 1.67 -6.62 -15.84
CA THR A 61 2.39 -5.96 -16.93
C THR A 61 2.79 -4.52 -16.56
N ALA A 62 1.87 -3.74 -15.98
CA ALA A 62 2.15 -2.39 -15.52
C ALA A 62 3.22 -2.36 -14.42
N LEU A 63 3.18 -3.34 -13.51
CA LEU A 63 4.17 -3.53 -12.46
C LEU A 63 5.54 -3.91 -13.04
N ALA A 64 5.60 -4.77 -14.07
CA ALA A 64 6.85 -5.18 -14.72
C ALA A 64 7.65 -4.01 -15.33
N ARG A 65 6.96 -2.94 -15.74
CA ARG A 65 7.59 -1.77 -16.38
C ARG A 65 8.19 -0.75 -15.41
N ARG A 66 8.00 -0.91 -14.10
CA ARG A 66 8.37 0.11 -13.11
C ARG A 66 9.09 -0.49 -11.91
N PRO A 67 10.11 0.18 -11.36
CA PRO A 67 10.95 -0.37 -10.29
C PRO A 67 10.24 -0.42 -8.93
N VAL A 68 9.16 0.34 -8.72
CA VAL A 68 8.44 0.40 -7.45
C VAL A 68 6.98 0.02 -7.62
N ALA A 69 6.55 -1.00 -6.87
CA ALA A 69 5.15 -1.35 -6.68
C ALA A 69 4.61 -0.71 -5.40
N LEU A 70 3.52 0.04 -5.50
CA LEU A 70 2.78 0.56 -4.38
C LEU A 70 1.38 -0.04 -4.38
N PHE A 71 1.11 -0.95 -3.45
CA PHE A 71 -0.21 -1.52 -3.25
C PHE A 71 -0.94 -0.75 -2.15
N VAL A 72 -2.18 -0.35 -2.41
CA VAL A 72 -3.05 0.31 -1.43
C VAL A 72 -4.33 -0.47 -1.33
N THR A 73 -4.63 -0.95 -0.13
CA THR A 73 -5.78 -1.81 0.14
C THR A 73 -6.72 -1.11 1.11
N ALA A 74 -8.01 -1.09 0.79
CA ALA A 74 -9.05 -0.53 1.64
C ALA A 74 -10.06 -1.62 1.99
N ASP A 75 -9.60 -2.62 2.73
CA ASP A 75 -10.42 -3.69 3.29
C ASP A 75 -10.97 -3.24 4.65
N LYS A 76 -12.30 -3.24 4.81
CA LYS A 76 -12.93 -3.05 6.13
C LYS A 76 -13.08 -4.44 6.76
N PRO A 77 -12.44 -4.73 7.91
CA PRO A 77 -12.66 -5.99 8.61
C PRO A 77 -14.14 -6.09 8.97
N THR A 78 -14.91 -6.81 8.16
CA THR A 78 -16.32 -7.05 8.39
C THR A 78 -16.42 -8.46 8.96
N ALA A 79 -16.68 -8.54 10.26
CA ALA A 79 -16.75 -9.79 11.03
C ALA A 79 -17.80 -10.80 10.48
N TRP A 80 -18.66 -10.38 9.55
CA TRP A 80 -19.73 -11.18 8.96
C TRP A 80 -19.41 -11.79 7.58
N ARG A 81 -18.26 -11.47 6.98
CA ARG A 81 -17.83 -12.09 5.72
C ARG A 81 -16.82 -13.19 6.03
N GLY A 82 -17.17 -14.45 5.73
CA GLY A 82 -16.35 -15.63 5.96
C GLY A 82 -14.99 -15.67 5.25
N ASN A 83 -14.67 -14.64 4.46
CA ASN A 83 -13.37 -14.46 3.82
C ASN A 83 -12.75 -13.14 4.29
N ILE A 84 -12.16 -13.14 5.49
CA ILE A 84 -11.44 -11.99 6.04
C ILE A 84 -10.10 -11.86 5.32
N GLY A 85 -9.91 -10.76 4.56
CA GLY A 85 -8.64 -10.41 3.93
C GLY A 85 -8.67 -10.35 2.40
N LEU A 86 -7.49 -10.23 1.80
CA LEU A 86 -7.32 -10.10 0.35
C LEU A 86 -7.64 -11.42 -0.37
N PRO A 87 -8.26 -11.38 -1.57
CA PRO A 87 -8.38 -12.56 -2.42
C PRO A 87 -7.00 -13.15 -2.75
N GLU A 88 -6.94 -14.48 -2.91
CA GLU A 88 -5.69 -15.21 -3.17
C GLU A 88 -4.90 -14.63 -4.36
N ARG A 89 -5.60 -14.25 -5.43
CA ARG A 89 -4.99 -13.62 -6.62
C ARG A 89 -4.30 -12.29 -6.30
N MET A 90 -4.88 -11.48 -5.41
CA MET A 90 -4.29 -10.21 -4.98
C MET A 90 -3.08 -10.46 -4.09
N SER A 91 -3.17 -11.41 -3.15
CA SER A 91 -2.04 -11.83 -2.32
C SER A 91 -0.87 -12.35 -3.17
N ALA A 92 -1.15 -13.20 -4.17
CA ALA A 92 -0.16 -13.72 -5.10
C ALA A 92 0.51 -12.60 -5.94
N LEU A 93 -0.25 -11.63 -6.43
CA LEU A 93 0.28 -10.48 -7.17
C LEU A 93 1.21 -9.61 -6.31
N ILE A 94 0.82 -9.36 -5.05
CA ILE A 94 1.65 -8.62 -4.09
C ILE A 94 2.93 -9.40 -3.81
N GLY A 95 2.82 -10.70 -3.50
CA GLY A 95 3.96 -11.55 -3.16
C GLY A 95 4.95 -11.67 -4.31
N ALA A 96 4.46 -11.90 -5.54
CA ALA A 96 5.29 -11.93 -6.73
C ALA A 96 6.01 -10.59 -6.97
N SER A 97 5.32 -9.47 -6.72
CA SER A 97 5.93 -8.14 -6.81
C SER A 97 7.01 -7.94 -5.75
N ALA A 98 6.78 -8.35 -4.50
CA ALA A 98 7.73 -8.21 -3.42
C ALA A 98 9.02 -9.02 -3.64
N ARG A 99 8.92 -10.19 -4.26
CA ARG A 99 10.08 -11.00 -4.64
C ARG A 99 10.88 -10.41 -5.82
N ALA A 100 10.22 -9.69 -6.73
CA ALA A 100 10.83 -9.21 -7.96
C ALA A 100 11.30 -7.75 -7.90
N ARG A 101 10.70 -6.90 -7.05
CA ARG A 101 10.97 -5.46 -7.01
C ARG A 101 10.67 -4.83 -5.64
N SER A 102 11.13 -3.60 -5.49
CA SER A 102 10.77 -2.74 -4.36
C SER A 102 9.25 -2.59 -4.24
N THR A 103 8.69 -3.14 -3.17
CA THR A 103 7.24 -3.22 -2.97
C THR A 103 6.84 -2.64 -1.64
N ILE A 104 5.85 -1.75 -1.67
CA ILE A 104 5.25 -1.11 -0.50
C ILE A 104 3.78 -1.51 -0.46
N LEU A 105 3.32 -2.00 0.69
CA LEU A 105 1.92 -2.29 0.94
C LEU A 105 1.37 -1.31 1.97
N VAL A 106 0.29 -0.62 1.60
CA VAL A 106 -0.46 0.28 2.45
C VAL A 106 -1.80 -0.36 2.78
N SER A 107 -2.13 -0.44 4.08
CA SER A 107 -3.45 -0.84 4.56
C SER A 107 -4.24 0.36 5.09
N LEU A 108 -5.40 0.60 4.50
CA LEU A 108 -6.37 1.63 4.88
C LEU A 108 -7.61 1.01 5.57
N GLY A 109 -7.40 0.02 6.43
CA GLY A 109 -8.47 -0.59 7.20
C GLY A 109 -8.02 -1.80 8.01
N ASN A 110 -7.73 -2.92 7.33
CA ASN A 110 -7.33 -4.17 7.96
C ASN A 110 -5.81 -4.25 8.21
N PRO A 111 -5.30 -4.07 9.43
CA PRO A 111 -3.85 -4.06 9.71
C PRO A 111 -3.22 -5.47 9.67
N TYR A 112 -4.03 -6.53 9.64
CA TYR A 112 -3.56 -7.92 9.75
C TYR A 112 -3.10 -8.52 8.40
N LEU A 113 -3.13 -7.74 7.31
CA LEU A 113 -2.70 -8.21 5.98
C LEU A 113 -1.22 -8.62 5.95
N ILE A 114 -0.38 -7.99 6.78
CA ILE A 114 1.06 -8.30 6.85
C ILE A 114 1.33 -9.73 7.30
N SER A 115 0.45 -10.33 8.11
CA SER A 115 0.62 -11.70 8.62
C SER A 115 0.54 -12.76 7.51
N ARG A 116 -0.02 -12.44 6.34
CA ARG A 116 -0.12 -13.34 5.17
C ARG A 116 0.87 -13.00 4.05
N LEU A 117 1.62 -11.91 4.18
CA LEU A 117 2.52 -11.38 3.15
C LEU A 117 3.90 -11.07 3.74
N PRO A 118 4.57 -12.04 4.37
CA PRO A 118 5.86 -11.83 5.04
C PRO A 118 6.97 -11.34 4.10
N GLU A 119 6.86 -11.60 2.79
CA GLU A 119 7.80 -11.13 1.78
C GLU A 119 7.77 -9.61 1.56
N VAL A 120 6.73 -8.91 2.02
CA VAL A 120 6.63 -7.46 1.84
C VAL A 120 7.52 -6.73 2.85
N GLY A 121 8.67 -6.26 2.38
CA GLY A 121 9.64 -5.53 3.21
C GLY A 121 9.27 -4.10 3.61
N SER A 122 8.11 -3.57 3.19
CA SER A 122 7.63 -2.23 3.57
C SER A 122 6.11 -2.21 3.71
N TYR A 123 5.62 -2.11 4.95
CA TYR A 123 4.20 -2.09 5.29
C TYR A 123 3.85 -0.81 6.04
N LEU A 124 2.80 -0.11 5.58
CA LEU A 124 2.31 1.13 6.20
C LEU A 124 0.82 1.02 6.50
N ILE A 125 0.41 1.43 7.69
CA ILE A 125 -0.98 1.37 8.16
C ILE A 125 -1.54 2.78 8.26
N GLY A 126 -2.59 3.07 7.50
CA GLY A 126 -3.35 4.32 7.55
C GLY A 126 -4.66 4.21 8.35
N TRP A 127 -5.06 3.00 8.80
CA TRP A 127 -6.25 2.68 9.59
C TRP A 127 -7.61 2.93 8.94
N ARG A 128 -7.76 4.00 8.16
CA ARG A 128 -9.03 4.39 7.53
C ARG A 128 -8.80 4.84 6.11
N SER A 129 -9.67 4.38 5.22
CA SER A 129 -9.78 4.89 3.86
C SER A 129 -10.59 6.19 3.88
N ASN A 130 -9.88 7.32 3.77
CA ASN A 130 -10.44 8.65 3.53
C ASN A 130 -9.36 9.53 2.87
N PRO A 131 -9.75 10.66 2.24
CA PRO A 131 -8.80 11.52 1.52
C PRO A 131 -7.65 12.05 2.40
N VAL A 132 -7.94 12.47 3.63
CA VAL A 132 -6.94 13.04 4.55
C VAL A 132 -5.86 12.01 4.90
N THR A 133 -6.25 10.76 5.17
CA THR A 133 -5.31 9.66 5.42
C THR A 133 -4.48 9.37 4.18
N GLU A 134 -5.10 9.35 3.00
CA GLU A 134 -4.41 9.09 1.73
C GLU A 134 -3.36 10.15 1.41
N GLU A 135 -3.67 11.42 1.64
CA GLU A 135 -2.71 12.52 1.50
C GLU A 135 -1.56 12.40 2.50
N ALA A 136 -1.86 12.08 3.77
CA ALA A 136 -0.85 11.86 4.79
C ALA A 136 0.09 10.70 4.42
N VAL A 137 -0.46 9.59 3.91
CA VAL A 137 0.31 8.46 3.39
C VAL A 137 1.20 8.90 2.23
N ALA A 138 0.68 9.63 1.25
CA ALA A 138 1.48 10.08 0.12
C ALA A 138 2.63 11.01 0.54
N ARG A 139 2.37 11.98 1.45
CA ARG A 139 3.42 12.86 2.02
C ARG A 139 4.47 12.06 2.79
N ALA A 140 4.04 11.07 3.57
CA ALA A 140 4.95 10.17 4.25
C ALA A 140 5.79 9.37 3.22
N LEU A 141 5.20 8.70 2.24
CA LEU A 141 5.99 7.95 1.25
C LEU A 141 6.96 8.86 0.46
N ALA A 142 6.54 10.08 0.12
CA ALA A 142 7.35 11.06 -0.59
C ALA A 142 8.53 11.63 0.22
N GLY A 143 8.54 11.47 1.55
CA GLY A 143 9.54 12.13 2.40
C GLY A 143 9.18 13.55 2.83
N ALA A 144 7.99 14.04 2.47
CA ALA A 144 7.52 15.38 2.83
C ALA A 144 6.98 15.45 4.27
N ALA A 145 6.60 14.32 4.86
CA ALA A 145 6.18 14.21 6.25
C ALA A 145 6.91 13.09 6.99
N PRO A 146 7.14 13.23 8.31
CA PRO A 146 7.77 12.18 9.10
C PRO A 146 6.80 11.01 9.30
N ILE A 147 7.35 9.82 9.54
CA ILE A 147 6.60 8.65 9.99
C ILE A 147 6.89 8.49 11.48
N THR A 148 5.89 8.73 12.32
CA THR A 148 6.01 8.70 13.79
C THR A 148 5.04 7.73 14.46
N GLY A 149 4.12 7.14 13.68
CA GLY A 149 3.05 6.29 14.19
C GLY A 149 3.55 5.06 14.96
N ARG A 150 2.75 4.67 15.96
CA ARG A 150 2.94 3.45 16.76
C ARG A 150 1.62 2.67 16.79
N LEU A 151 1.71 1.35 16.84
CA LEU A 151 0.55 0.48 16.86
C LEU A 151 -0.27 0.69 18.16
N PRO A 152 -1.59 0.97 18.09
CA PRO A 152 -2.46 1.02 19.25
C PRO A 152 -2.90 -0.38 19.74
N ILE A 153 -2.66 -1.41 18.92
CA ILE A 153 -3.00 -2.82 19.17
C ILE A 153 -1.79 -3.70 18.85
N SER A 154 -1.81 -4.96 19.30
CA SER A 154 -0.83 -5.95 18.85
C SER A 154 -1.25 -6.57 17.51
N ILE A 155 -0.30 -6.87 16.64
CA ILE A 155 -0.44 -7.67 15.42
C ILE A 155 0.43 -8.92 15.60
N PRO A 156 -0.14 -10.02 16.13
CA PRO A 156 0.62 -11.23 16.39
C PRO A 156 1.14 -11.90 15.11
N PRO A 157 2.24 -12.68 15.21
CA PRO A 157 3.06 -12.86 16.41
C PRO A 157 4.16 -11.79 16.57
N LEU A 158 4.39 -10.96 15.55
CA LEU A 158 5.64 -10.20 15.41
C LEU A 158 5.61 -8.79 15.99
N TYR A 159 4.44 -8.13 16.07
CA TYR A 159 4.38 -6.70 16.36
C TYR A 159 3.54 -6.41 17.61
N PRO A 160 4.17 -6.13 18.76
CA PRO A 160 3.44 -5.76 19.98
C PRO A 160 2.82 -4.36 19.86
N ARG A 161 1.83 -4.07 20.71
CA ARG A 161 1.32 -2.71 20.92
C ARG A 161 2.48 -1.76 21.21
N GLY A 162 2.43 -0.57 20.61
CA GLY A 162 3.47 0.46 20.70
C GLY A 162 4.59 0.32 19.68
N TRP A 163 4.66 -0.78 18.93
CA TRP A 163 5.65 -0.96 17.88
C TRP A 163 5.41 -0.03 16.69
N GLY A 164 6.48 0.40 16.02
CA GLY A 164 6.41 1.21 14.80
C GLY A 164 7.78 1.65 14.32
N VAL A 165 8.06 1.50 13.04
CA VAL A 165 9.29 2.02 12.43
C VAL A 165 9.14 3.52 12.23
N GLN A 166 10.06 4.29 12.80
CA GLN A 166 10.05 5.75 12.68
C GLN A 166 10.99 6.21 11.56
N ARG A 167 10.57 7.26 10.86
CA ARG A 167 11.38 7.94 9.86
C ARG A 167 11.24 9.44 10.03
N ARG A 168 12.32 10.12 10.39
CA ARG A 168 12.35 11.58 10.43
C ARG A 168 12.20 12.14 9.00
N SER A 169 11.52 13.27 8.84
CA SER A 169 11.68 14.05 7.61
C SER A 169 13.10 14.63 7.59
N PRO A 170 13.82 14.59 6.45
CA PRO A 170 15.00 15.42 6.30
C PRO A 170 14.58 16.89 6.45
N ALA A 171 15.38 17.67 7.16
CA ALA A 171 15.29 19.13 7.17
C ALA A 171 15.44 19.69 5.74
#